data_AF-A0AAJ2EEA1-F1
#
_entry.id   AF-A0AAJ2EEA1-F1
#
_cell.length_a   1.000
_cell.length_b   1.000
_cell.length_c   1.000
_cell.angle_alpha   90.00
_cell.angle_beta   90.00
_cell.angle_gamma   90.00
#
_symmetry.space_group_name_H-M   'P 1'
#
loop_
_entity.id
_entity.type
_entity.pdbx_description
1 polymer ?
#
loop_
_entity_poly.entity_id
_entity_poly.type
_entity_poly.pdbx_seq_one_letter_code
_entity_poly.pdbx_strand_id
1 'polypeptide(L)'
;MDRVEFKVVQSEWPAHIRKEWVEELRAEVKAEREALALARKILGKEDPPDLNERFIDHLMNFHGIDCEDEIFARYPNEPSVVATEGGK
;
A
#
# COMPACT_ATOMS: atom_id res chain seq x y z
N MET A 1 21.90 -22.89 5.30
CA MET A 1 20.81 -21.89 5.25
C MET A 1 20.02 -22.22 4.01
N ASP A 2 18.88 -22.89 4.17
CA ASP A 2 18.06 -23.31 3.03
C ASP A 2 17.31 -22.11 2.45
N ARG A 3 17.42 -21.92 1.12
CA ARG A 3 16.66 -20.89 0.40
C ARG A 3 15.20 -21.33 0.35
N VAL A 4 14.32 -20.55 0.97
CA VAL A 4 12.88 -20.73 0.82
C VAL A 4 12.49 -20.21 -0.57
N GLU A 5 12.08 -21.11 -1.47
CA GLU A 5 11.54 -20.75 -2.78
C GLU A 5 10.06 -20.41 -2.66
N PHE A 6 9.72 -19.14 -2.85
CA PHE A 6 8.34 -18.69 -2.89
C PHE A 6 7.78 -18.92 -4.29
N LYS A 7 6.73 -19.76 -4.40
CA LYS A 7 6.01 -19.95 -5.65
C LYS A 7 4.89 -18.91 -5.73
N VAL A 8 5.05 -17.92 -6.61
CA VAL A 8 3.97 -16.97 -6.90
C VAL A 8 2.88 -17.71 -7.65
N VAL A 9 1.75 -17.96 -6.99
CA VAL A 9 0.57 -18.56 -7.61
C VAL A 9 -0.30 -17.43 -8.15
N GLN A 10 -0.39 -17.32 -9.48
CA GLN A 10 -1.35 -16.43 -10.13
C GLN A 10 -2.72 -17.13 -10.13
N SER A 11 -3.62 -16.67 -9.27
CA SER A 11 -5.03 -17.08 -9.31
C SER A 11 -5.82 -16.22 -10.30
N GLU A 12 -6.98 -16.71 -10.71
CA GLU A 12 -7.93 -15.91 -11.49
C GLU A 12 -8.43 -14.71 -10.70
N TRP A 13 -8.92 -13.70 -11.43
CA TRP A 13 -9.46 -12.49 -10.83
C TRP A 13 -10.70 -12.81 -9.99
N PRO A 14 -10.85 -12.20 -8.80
CA PRO A 14 -12.07 -12.35 -8.02
C PRO A 14 -13.31 -11.99 -8.85
N ALA A 15 -14.35 -12.82 -8.79
CA ALA A 15 -15.54 -12.69 -9.66
C ALA A 15 -16.29 -11.34 -9.55
N HIS A 16 -16.06 -10.60 -8.46
CA HIS A 16 -16.65 -9.28 -8.23
C HIS A 16 -15.83 -8.12 -8.80
N ILE A 17 -14.60 -8.36 -9.27
CA ILE A 17 -13.72 -7.33 -9.82
C ILE A 17 -13.75 -7.40 -11.34
N ARG A 18 -14.29 -6.35 -11.97
CA ARG A 18 -14.23 -6.19 -13.41
C ARG A 18 -12.88 -5.62 -13.80
N LYS A 19 -12.22 -6.25 -14.78
CA LYS A 19 -10.90 -5.82 -15.28
C LYS A 19 -10.94 -4.39 -15.83
N GLU A 20 -12.00 -4.05 -16.56
CA GLU A 20 -12.24 -2.73 -17.16
C GLU A 20 -12.25 -1.62 -16.09
N TRP A 21 -12.93 -1.85 -14.96
CA TRP A 21 -12.97 -0.90 -13.85
C TRP A 21 -11.58 -0.64 -13.24
N VAL A 22 -10.74 -1.67 -13.15
CA VAL A 22 -9.35 -1.52 -12.67
C VAL A 22 -8.51 -0.73 -13.68
N GLU A 23 -8.74 -0.91 -14.97
CA GLU A 23 -8.06 -0.15 -16.03
C GLU A 23 -8.47 1.32 -16.02
N GLU A 24 -9.76 1.62 -15.81
CA GLU A 24 -10.27 2.98 -15.62
C GLU A 24 -9.63 3.65 -14.41
N LEU A 25 -9.60 2.98 -13.25
CA LEU A 25 -8.94 3.49 -12.05
C LEU A 25 -7.45 3.79 -12.28
N ARG A 26 -6.75 2.92 -13.02
CA ARG A 26 -5.33 3.17 -13.37
C ARG A 26 -5.17 4.39 -14.26
N ALA A 27 -6.08 4.60 -15.21
CA ALA A 27 -6.07 5.76 -16.08
C ALA A 27 -6.35 7.06 -15.29
N GLU A 28 -7.32 7.03 -14.39
CA GLU A 28 -7.68 8.15 -13.52
C GLU A 28 -6.51 8.55 -12.61
N VAL A 29 -5.92 7.59 -11.89
CA VAL A 29 -4.76 7.83 -11.03
C VAL A 29 -3.56 8.35 -11.82
N LYS A 30 -3.36 7.88 -13.06
CA LYS A 30 -2.29 8.38 -13.92
C LYS A 30 -2.51 9.85 -14.29
N ALA A 31 -3.73 10.20 -14.71
CA ALA A 31 -4.09 11.57 -15.04
C ALA A 31 -3.95 12.52 -13.84
N GLU A 32 -4.37 12.08 -12.65
CA GLU A 32 -4.21 12.83 -11.40
C GLU A 32 -2.74 13.09 -11.08
N ARG A 33 -1.87 12.08 -11.20
CA ARG A 33 -0.43 12.22 -10.98
C ARG A 33 0.21 13.20 -11.97
N GLU A 34 -0.19 13.17 -13.24
CA GLU A 34 0.29 14.10 -14.25
C GLU A 34 -0.16 15.54 -13.94
N ALA A 35 -1.42 15.73 -13.56
CA ALA A 35 -1.94 17.03 -13.14
C ALA A 35 -1.21 17.58 -11.91
N LEU A 36 -0.97 16.75 -10.89
CA LEU A 36 -0.23 17.12 -9.68
C LEU A 36 1.23 17.47 -9.99
N ALA A 37 1.89 16.70 -10.86
CA ALA A 37 3.25 17.01 -11.29
C ALA A 37 3.33 18.36 -12.00
N LEU A 38 2.34 18.66 -12.85
CA LEU A 38 2.26 19.95 -13.55
C LEU A 38 1.98 21.10 -12.57
N ALA A 39 1.06 20.92 -11.63
CA ALA A 39 0.79 21.90 -10.58
C ALA A 39 2.05 22.20 -9.73
N ARG A 40 2.79 21.15 -9.34
CA ARG A 40 4.06 21.29 -8.60
C ARG A 40 5.12 22.07 -9.37
N LYS A 41 5.24 21.82 -10.68
CA LYS A 41 6.13 22.57 -11.57
C LYS A 41 5.79 24.05 -11.62
N ILE A 42 4.50 24.40 -11.70
CA ILE A 42 4.04 25.80 -11.66
C ILE A 42 4.37 26.45 -10.31
N LEU A 43 4.20 25.71 -9.22
CA LEU A 43 4.45 26.17 -7.85
C LEU A 43 5.94 26.22 -7.47
N GLY A 44 6.86 25.80 -8.35
CA GLY A 44 8.30 25.76 -8.07
C GLY A 44 8.70 24.74 -6.99
N LYS A 45 7.82 23.78 -6.68
CA LYS A 45 8.07 22.69 -5.72
C LYS A 45 8.41 21.41 -6.48
N GLU A 46 9.54 21.42 -7.18
CA GLU A 46 10.01 20.22 -7.87
C GLU A 46 10.44 19.16 -6.84
N ASP A 47 9.92 17.94 -7.00
CA ASP A 47 10.33 16.82 -6.16
C ASP A 47 11.80 16.46 -6.47
N PRO A 48 12.62 16.08 -5.47
CA PRO A 48 13.96 15.58 -5.73
C PRO A 48 13.92 14.38 -6.68
N PRO A 49 14.91 14.24 -7.57
CA PRO A 49 14.93 13.17 -8.57
C PRO A 49 15.12 11.78 -7.94
N ASP A 50 15.67 11.73 -6.73
CA ASP A 50 15.90 10.48 -6.01
C ASP A 50 14.64 10.00 -5.26
N LEU A 51 14.31 8.72 -5.44
CA LEU A 51 13.13 8.10 -4.85
C LEU A 51 13.25 8.02 -3.32
N ASN A 52 14.46 7.78 -2.80
CA ASN A 52 14.70 7.74 -1.35
C ASN A 52 14.53 9.12 -0.74
N GLU A 53 15.05 10.18 -1.36
CA GLU A 53 14.84 11.55 -0.90
C GLU A 53 13.36 11.93 -0.86
N ARG A 54 12.58 11.57 -1.90
CA ARG A 54 11.12 11.80 -1.92
C ARG A 54 10.39 11.04 -0.82
N PHE A 55 10.80 9.81 -0.56
CA PHE A 55 10.22 8.99 0.50
C PHE A 55 10.52 9.57 1.88
N ILE A 56 11.76 10.01 2.11
CA ILE A 56 12.18 10.65 3.37
C ILE A 56 11.42 11.97 3.55
N ASP A 57 11.35 12.83 2.54
CA ASP A 57 10.60 14.08 2.61
C ASP A 57 9.12 13.84 2.91
N HIS A 58 8.52 12.83 2.28
CA HIS A 58 7.14 12.45 2.54
C HIS A 58 6.91 11.97 3.98
N LEU A 59 7.85 11.22 4.57
CA LEU A 59 7.78 10.80 5.97
C LEU A 59 7.93 11.99 6.93
N MET A 60 8.82 12.92 6.63
CA MET A 60 9.09 14.09 7.47
C MET A 60 7.98 15.14 7.40
N ASN A 61 7.28 15.23 6.27
CA ASN A 61 6.15 16.13 6.05
C ASN A 61 4.78 15.44 6.17
N PHE A 62 4.74 14.17 6.57
CA PHE A 62 3.48 13.47 6.79
C PHE A 62 2.76 14.18 7.94
N HIS A 63 1.53 14.63 7.70
CA HIS A 63 0.68 15.08 8.80
C HIS A 63 0.62 13.94 9.80
N GLY A 64 1.07 14.19 11.03
CA GLY A 64 1.13 13.17 12.07
C GLY A 64 -0.19 12.41 12.06
N ILE A 65 -0.13 11.12 11.73
CA ILE A 65 -1.24 10.24 12.04
C ILE A 65 -1.37 10.38 13.55
N ASP A 66 -2.46 10.95 14.03
CA ASP A 66 -2.84 10.84 15.43
C ASP A 66 -3.03 9.33 15.65
N CYS A 67 -1.93 8.68 16.00
CA CYS A 67 -1.88 7.32 16.49
C CYS A 67 -2.47 7.37 17.90
N GLU A 68 -3.72 7.80 18.03
CA GLU A 68 -4.53 7.42 19.16
C GLU A 68 -4.52 5.88 19.16
N ASP A 69 -4.12 5.29 20.28
CA ASP A 69 -3.93 3.83 20.46
C ASP A 69 -5.16 3.01 19.99
N GLU A 70 -6.31 3.67 19.80
CA GLU A 70 -7.55 3.14 19.26
C GLU A 70 -7.44 2.54 17.85
N ILE A 71 -6.51 3.00 17.00
CA ILE A 71 -6.33 2.44 15.64
C ILE A 71 -5.84 0.98 15.71
N PHE A 72 -4.96 0.69 16.66
CA PHE A 72 -4.46 -0.67 16.91
C PHE A 72 -5.36 -1.46 17.88
N ALA A 73 -6.19 -0.78 18.67
CA ALA A 73 -7.17 -1.42 19.54
C ALA A 73 -8.35 -2.06 18.78
N ARG A 74 -8.45 -1.90 17.46
CA ARG A 74 -9.54 -2.48 16.65
C ARG A 74 -9.52 -4.01 16.57
N TYR A 75 -8.41 -4.65 16.94
CA TYR A 75 -8.33 -6.12 17.07
C TYR A 75 -7.60 -6.53 18.37
N PRO A 76 -8.24 -6.43 19.55
CA PRO A 76 -7.63 -6.93 20.78
C PRO A 76 -7.62 -8.47 20.85
N ASN A 77 -8.46 -9.14 20.08
CA ASN A 77 -8.76 -10.57 20.22
C ASN A 77 -8.99 -11.22 18.85
N GLU A 78 -7.95 -11.38 18.03
CA GLU A 78 -7.92 -12.56 17.19
C GLU A 78 -7.44 -13.71 18.07
N PRO A 79 -8.25 -14.74 18.35
CA PRO A 79 -7.75 -15.91 19.05
C PRO A 79 -6.64 -16.50 18.19
N SER A 80 -5.44 -16.57 18.76
CA SER A 80 -4.33 -17.34 18.21
C SER A 80 -4.88 -18.67 17.70
N VAL A 81 -4.76 -18.92 16.39
CA VAL A 81 -5.06 -20.23 15.82
C VAL A 81 -4.34 -21.28 16.65
N VAL A 82 -5.13 -22.01 17.45
CA VAL A 82 -4.64 -23.06 18.32
C VAL A 82 -4.03 -24.10 17.41
N ALA A 83 -2.71 -24.27 17.49
CA ALA A 83 -2.05 -25.44 16.94
C ALA A 83 -2.70 -26.67 17.59
N THR A 84 -3.53 -27.39 16.85
CA THR A 84 -4.04 -28.68 17.27
C THR A 84 -2.89 -29.67 17.23
N GLU A 85 -2.16 -29.79 18.34
CA GLU A 85 -1.38 -30.97 18.65
C GLU A 85 -2.21 -31.91 19.53
N GLY A 86 -2.28 -33.18 19.13
CA GLY A 86 -2.98 -34.27 19.82
C GLY A 86 -4.08 -34.85 18.93
N GLY A 87 -4.06 -36.10 18.52
CA GLY A 87 -3.36 -37.26 19.05
C GLY A 87 -4.34 -38.43 18.95
N LYS A 88 -3.95 -39.47 18.21
CA LYS A 88 -4.41 -40.85 18.39
C LYS A 88 -3.31 -41.79 17.94
#